data_AF-A0AAD4BH94-F1
#
_entry.id   AF-A0AAD4BH94-F1
#
_cell.length_a   1.000
_cell.length_b   1.000
_cell.length_c   1.000
_cell.angle_alpha   90.00
_cell.angle_beta   90.00
_cell.angle_gamma   90.00
#
_symmetry.space_group_name_H-M   'P 1'
#
loop_
_entity.id
_entity.type
_entity.pdbx_description
1 polymer ?
#
loop_
_entity_poly.entity_id
_entity_poly.type
_entity_poly.pdbx_seq_one_letter_code
_entity_poly.pdbx_strand_id
1 'polypeptide(L)'
;MHPVTPVLDALESCQITVADFIVALLTEPGYKTQPMVIDLLANATTIFDAFMQHPATHDVIRNQCFTVAEDTYLWELRDLVSKDSSSHFGAANTTVQQLEEFHIDNMAHTMKSHAPRMWCLFDCLL
;
A
#
# COMPACT_ATOMS: atom_id res chain seq x y z
N MET A 1 -10.56 24.95 28.82
CA MET A 1 -10.98 23.58 28.46
C MET A 1 -10.36 23.23 27.13
N HIS A 2 -9.83 22.02 26.98
CA HIS A 2 -9.33 21.56 25.68
C HIS A 2 -10.55 21.39 24.75
N PRO A 3 -10.49 21.83 23.48
CA PRO A 3 -11.64 21.76 22.56
C PRO A 3 -12.10 20.33 22.25
N VAL A 4 -11.33 19.31 22.65
CA VAL A 4 -11.61 17.89 22.44
C VAL A 4 -12.57 17.32 23.49
N THR A 5 -12.64 17.90 24.69
CA THR A 5 -13.44 17.35 25.81
C THR A 5 -14.93 17.21 25.45
N PRO A 6 -15.61 18.21 24.84
CA PRO A 6 -17.02 18.06 24.48
C PRO A 6 -17.28 16.95 23.45
N VAL A 7 -16.30 16.66 22.58
CA VAL A 7 -16.41 15.59 21.58
C VAL A 7 -16.30 14.23 22.26
N LEU A 8 -15.40 14.09 23.24
CA LEU A 8 -15.27 12.86 24.03
C LEU A 8 -16.53 12.59 24.85
N ASP A 9 -17.09 13.61 25.50
CA ASP A 9 -18.32 13.50 26.28
C ASP A 9 -19.51 13.05 25.40
N ALA A 10 -19.57 13.54 24.15
CA ALA A 10 -20.60 13.15 23.19
C ALA A 10 -20.44 11.69 22.73
N LEU A 11 -19.21 11.25 22.46
CA LEU A 11 -18.92 9.85 22.10
C LEU A 11 -19.27 8.89 23.25
N GLU A 12 -18.91 9.26 24.48
CA GLU A 12 -19.25 8.49 25.68
C GLU A 12 -20.76 8.41 25.91
N SER A 13 -21.47 9.54 25.75
CA SER A 13 -22.94 9.59 25.85
C SER A 13 -23.64 8.71 24.81
N CYS A 14 -23.04 8.59 23.62
CA CYS A 14 -23.54 7.73 22.54
C CYS A 14 -23.08 6.26 22.68
N GLN A 15 -22.22 5.93 23.65
CA GLN A 15 -21.59 4.61 23.80
C GLN A 15 -20.80 4.17 22.56
N ILE A 16 -20.16 5.13 21.87
CA ILE A 16 -19.37 4.88 20.65
C ILE A 16 -17.90 5.13 20.96
N THR A 17 -17.02 4.20 20.60
CA THR A 17 -15.58 4.44 20.72
C THR A 17 -15.08 5.35 19.61
N VAL A 18 -13.95 6.03 19.81
CA VAL A 18 -13.31 6.84 18.75
C VAL A 18 -13.02 5.98 17.50
N ALA A 19 -12.62 4.72 17.70
CA ALA A 19 -12.36 3.78 16.60
C ALA A 19 -13.65 3.47 15.82
N ASP A 20 -14.74 3.12 16.51
CA ASP A 20 -16.03 2.83 15.87
C ASP A 20 -16.53 4.04 15.08
N PHE A 21 -16.39 5.24 15.65
CA PHE A 21 -16.75 6.47 14.97
C PHE A 21 -15.96 6.68 13.69
N ILE A 22 -14.63 6.55 13.72
CA ILE A 22 -13.77 6.70 12.54
C ILE A 22 -14.13 5.64 11.48
N VAL A 23 -14.34 4.39 11.90
CA VAL A 23 -14.71 3.29 10.98
C VAL A 23 -16.06 3.56 10.32
N ALA A 24 -17.07 3.99 11.09
CA ALA A 24 -18.38 4.34 10.55
C ALA A 24 -18.29 5.48 9.52
N LEU A 25 -17.53 6.54 9.83
CA LEU A 25 -17.29 7.66 8.92
C LEU A 25 -16.65 7.25 7.58
N LEU A 26 -15.73 6.28 7.61
CA LEU A 26 -14.99 5.84 6.42
C LEU A 26 -15.74 4.78 5.59
N THR A 27 -16.61 3.99 6.22
CA THR A 27 -17.24 2.82 5.58
C THR A 27 -18.70 3.03 5.22
N GLU A 28 -19.44 3.86 5.97
CA GLU A 28 -20.86 4.05 5.72
C GLU A 28 -21.11 5.03 4.55
N PRO A 29 -21.92 4.64 3.55
CA PRO A 29 -22.17 5.48 2.38
C PRO A 29 -22.81 6.84 2.72
N GLY A 30 -23.54 6.94 3.83
CA GLY A 30 -24.26 8.15 4.25
C GLY A 30 -23.35 9.31 4.68
N TYR A 31 -22.08 9.04 4.96
CA TYR A 31 -21.14 10.07 5.46
C TYR A 31 -20.14 10.57 4.42
N LYS A 32 -20.11 9.98 3.22
CA LYS A 32 -19.09 10.28 2.18
C LYS A 32 -18.97 11.77 1.81
N THR A 33 -20.05 12.53 1.91
CA THR A 33 -20.07 13.97 1.56
C THR A 33 -19.99 14.88 2.78
N GLN A 34 -19.87 14.33 3.98
CA GLN A 34 -19.76 15.13 5.19
C GLN A 34 -18.40 15.84 5.22
N PRO A 35 -18.35 17.15 5.55
CA PRO A 35 -17.09 17.90 5.61
C PRO A 35 -16.03 17.24 6.49
N MET A 36 -16.44 16.59 7.58
CA MET A 36 -15.54 15.86 8.48
C MET A 36 -14.90 14.63 7.84
N VAL A 37 -15.60 13.92 6.95
CA VAL A 37 -15.01 12.79 6.19
C VAL A 37 -14.01 13.30 5.16
N ILE A 38 -14.32 14.42 4.51
CA ILE A 38 -13.40 15.06 3.57
C ILE A 38 -12.11 15.48 4.29
N ASP A 39 -12.23 16.12 5.45
CA ASP A 39 -11.08 16.52 6.28
C ASP A 39 -10.28 15.29 6.78
N LEU A 40 -10.97 14.25 7.26
CA LEU A 40 -10.35 12.99 7.70
C LEU A 40 -9.53 12.35 6.58
N LEU A 41 -10.08 12.30 5.36
CA LEU A 41 -9.39 11.75 4.19
C LEU A 41 -8.24 12.64 3.72
N ALA A 42 -8.41 13.97 3.76
CA ALA A 42 -7.35 14.91 3.42
C ALA A 42 -6.15 14.82 4.38
N ASN A 43 -6.40 14.47 5.65
CA ASN A 43 -5.38 14.33 6.68
C ASN A 43 -4.98 12.87 6.96
N ALA A 44 -5.38 11.91 6.11
CA ALA A 44 -5.14 10.49 6.34
C ALA A 44 -3.65 10.17 6.54
N THR A 45 -2.76 10.78 5.75
CA THR A 45 -1.31 10.60 5.90
C THR A 45 -0.79 11.12 7.24
N THR A 46 -1.22 12.31 7.68
CA THR A 46 -0.83 12.87 8.98
C THR A 46 -1.28 11.98 10.14
N ILE A 47 -2.50 11.44 10.05
CA ILE A 47 -3.05 10.51 11.04
C ILE A 47 -2.26 9.20 11.05
N PHE A 48 -1.95 8.68 9.86
CA PHE A 48 -1.12 7.49 9.70
C PHE A 48 0.29 7.68 10.28
N ASP A 49 0.92 8.83 10.02
CA ASP A 49 2.23 9.19 10.58
C ASP A 49 2.18 9.29 12.11
N ALA A 50 1.09 9.82 12.67
CA ALA A 50 0.89 9.84 14.11
C ALA A 50 0.80 8.41 14.70
N PHE A 51 0.12 7.48 14.03
CA PHE A 51 0.08 6.07 14.43
C PHE A 51 1.46 5.40 14.32
N MET A 52 2.24 5.73 13.30
CA MET A 52 3.60 5.24 13.13
C MET A 52 4.54 5.72 14.24
N GLN A 53 4.39 6.98 14.67
CA GLN A 53 5.23 7.57 15.71
C GLN A 53 4.83 7.15 17.14
N HIS A 54 3.60 6.65 17.32
CA HIS A 54 3.10 6.31 18.64
C HIS A 54 3.71 4.97 19.15
N PRO A 55 4.36 4.92 20.33
CA PRO A 55 5.11 3.75 20.78
C PRO A 55 4.30 2.45 20.86
N ALA A 56 3.01 2.53 21.21
CA ALA A 56 2.15 1.35 21.34
C ALA A 56 1.77 0.72 19.99
N THR A 57 1.89 1.47 18.88
CA THR A 57 1.43 1.06 17.55
C THR A 57 2.55 0.99 16.53
N HIS A 58 3.72 1.59 16.82
CA HIS A 58 4.89 1.62 15.94
C HIS A 58 5.19 0.26 15.27
N ASP A 59 5.35 -0.80 16.07
CA ASP A 59 5.73 -2.11 15.52
C ASP A 59 4.59 -2.78 14.76
N VAL A 60 3.35 -2.62 15.22
CA VAL A 60 2.16 -3.22 14.57
C VAL A 60 1.93 -2.58 13.20
N ILE A 61 1.94 -1.25 13.12
CA ILE A 61 1.73 -0.52 11.87
C ILE A 61 2.89 -0.76 10.91
N ARG A 62 4.13 -0.76 11.41
CA ARG A 62 5.31 -1.07 10.59
C ARG A 62 5.23 -2.47 9.97
N ASN A 63 4.84 -3.48 10.74
CA ASN A 63 4.65 -4.83 10.21
C ASN A 63 3.53 -4.88 9.17
N GLN A 64 2.43 -4.16 9.41
CA GLN A 64 1.35 -4.05 8.43
C GLN A 64 1.81 -3.41 7.11
N CYS A 65 2.66 -2.38 7.17
CA CYS A 65 3.27 -1.80 5.96
C CYS A 65 4.10 -2.82 5.18
N PHE A 66 4.88 -3.66 5.87
CA PHE A 66 5.65 -4.72 5.20
C PHE A 66 4.74 -5.73 4.51
N THR A 67 3.67 -6.17 5.16
CA THR A 67 2.70 -7.08 4.53
C THR A 67 2.10 -6.48 3.26
N VAL A 68 1.70 -5.20 3.29
CA VAL A 68 1.17 -4.52 2.10
C VAL A 68 2.21 -4.40 0.98
N ALA A 69 3.47 -4.10 1.33
CA ALA A 69 4.56 -4.04 0.36
C ALA A 69 4.86 -5.42 -0.25
N GLU A 70 4.93 -6.46 0.58
CA GLU A 70 5.12 -7.86 0.16
C GLU A 70 4.01 -8.33 -0.79
N ASP A 71 2.74 -8.05 -0.45
CA ASP A 71 1.60 -8.39 -1.31
C ASP A 71 1.70 -7.67 -2.67
N THR A 72 2.13 -6.40 -2.66
CA THR A 72 2.35 -5.62 -3.88
C THR A 72 3.45 -6.23 -4.74
N TYR A 73 4.60 -6.55 -4.14
CA TYR A 73 5.73 -7.19 -4.83
C TYR A 73 5.36 -8.57 -5.38
N LEU A 74 4.61 -9.36 -4.61
CA LEU A 74 4.15 -10.68 -5.03
C LEU A 74 3.17 -10.59 -6.20
N TRP A 75 2.27 -9.60 -6.20
CA TRP A 75 1.38 -9.35 -7.31
C TRP A 75 2.14 -8.94 -8.57
N GLU A 76 3.07 -8.00 -8.45
CA GLU A 76 3.93 -7.56 -9.56
C GLU A 76 4.79 -8.71 -10.12
N LEU A 77 5.34 -9.58 -9.27
CA LEU A 77 6.06 -10.78 -9.71
C LEU A 77 5.17 -11.75 -10.47
N ARG A 78 3.94 -11.97 -10.00
CA ARG A 78 2.98 -12.87 -10.67
C ARG A 78 2.60 -12.33 -12.04
N ASP A 79 2.43 -11.01 -12.16
CA ASP A 79 2.18 -10.35 -13.44
C ASP A 79 3.38 -10.51 -14.39
N LEU A 80 4.59 -10.29 -13.88
CA LEU A 80 5.83 -10.48 -14.63
C LEU A 80 6.08 -11.91 -15.12
N VAL A 81 5.62 -12.92 -14.38
CA VAL A 81 5.81 -14.34 -14.74
C VAL A 81 4.57 -14.91 -15.44
N SER A 82 3.53 -14.09 -15.65
CA SER A 82 2.33 -14.50 -16.38
C SER A 82 2.64 -14.75 -17.86
N LYS A 83 1.89 -15.64 -18.51
CA LYS A 83 2.12 -16.05 -19.92
C LYS A 83 2.06 -14.90 -20.93
N ASP A 84 1.40 -13.80 -20.57
CA ASP A 84 1.22 -12.63 -21.42
C ASP A 84 2.38 -11.63 -21.31
N SER A 85 3.24 -11.77 -20.32
CA SER A 85 4.48 -11.01 -20.24
C SER A 85 5.55 -11.64 -21.14
N SER A 86 6.37 -10.83 -21.80
CA SER A 86 7.47 -11.32 -22.66
C SER A 86 8.67 -11.86 -21.85
N SER A 87 8.56 -12.04 -20.53
CA SER A 87 9.66 -12.37 -19.61
C SER A 87 9.80 -13.85 -19.26
N HIS A 88 9.42 -14.78 -20.15
CA HIS A 88 9.59 -16.23 -19.96
C HIS A 88 11.03 -16.72 -20.20
N PHE A 89 12.04 -15.87 -20.03
CA PHE A 89 13.43 -16.26 -20.25
C PHE A 89 13.91 -17.18 -19.10
N GLY A 90 13.75 -18.48 -19.30
CA GLY A 90 14.31 -19.50 -18.43
C GLY A 90 15.59 -20.06 -19.02
N ALA A 91 16.75 -19.68 -18.47
CA ALA A 91 18.08 -20.08 -18.97
C ALA A 91 18.26 -21.60 -19.16
N ALA A 92 17.47 -22.43 -18.49
CA ALA A 92 17.51 -23.89 -18.60
C ALA A 92 16.87 -24.44 -19.90
N ASN A 93 15.94 -23.71 -20.54
CA ASN A 93 15.18 -24.18 -21.71
C ASN A 93 15.30 -23.25 -22.94
N THR A 94 16.16 -22.22 -22.86
CA THR A 94 16.35 -21.23 -23.93
C THR A 94 17.07 -21.86 -25.14
N THR A 95 16.56 -21.65 -26.35
CA THR A 95 17.26 -22.03 -27.58
C THR A 95 18.37 -21.05 -27.92
N VAL A 96 19.37 -21.45 -28.72
CA VAL A 96 20.46 -20.55 -29.16
C VAL A 96 19.90 -19.29 -29.85
N GLN A 97 18.85 -19.44 -30.65
CA GLN A 97 18.20 -18.32 -31.32
C GLN A 97 17.53 -17.34 -30.33
N GLN A 98 16.82 -17.86 -29.33
CA GLN A 98 16.22 -17.01 -28.28
C GLN A 98 17.26 -16.29 -27.43
N LEU A 99 18.46 -16.87 -27.29
CA LEU A 99 19.58 -16.24 -26.61
C LEU A 99 20.18 -15.10 -27.46
N GLU A 100 20.27 -15.27 -28.77
CA GLU A 100 20.75 -14.22 -29.69
C GLU A 100 19.76 -13.04 -29.78
N GLU A 101 18.45 -13.31 -29.69
CA GLU A 101 17.39 -12.30 -29.70
C GLU A 101 17.14 -11.67 -28.31
N PHE A 102 17.77 -12.20 -27.26
CA PHE A 102 17.61 -11.68 -25.90
C PHE A 102 18.37 -10.37 -25.70
N HIS A 103 17.63 -9.35 -25.28
CA HIS A 103 18.20 -8.06 -24.88
C HIS A 103 17.84 -7.76 -23.43
N ILE A 104 18.87 -7.62 -22.60
CA ILE A 104 18.71 -7.31 -21.17
C ILE A 104 17.97 -5.98 -20.96
N ASP A 105 18.16 -5.01 -21.85
CA ASP A 105 17.46 -3.72 -21.81
C ASP A 105 15.94 -3.87 -22.00
N ASN A 106 15.52 -4.80 -22.87
CA ASN A 106 14.10 -5.08 -23.06
C ASN A 106 13.49 -5.76 -21.83
N MET A 107 14.23 -6.68 -21.19
CA MET A 107 13.81 -7.30 -19.93
C MET A 107 13.70 -6.27 -18.80
N ALA A 108 14.70 -5.40 -18.65
CA ALA A 108 14.68 -4.30 -17.67
C ALA A 108 13.49 -3.36 -17.91
N HIS A 109 13.21 -3.00 -19.17
CA HIS A 109 12.06 -2.18 -19.51
C HIS A 109 10.72 -2.86 -19.17
N THR A 110 10.57 -4.14 -19.52
CA THR A 110 9.38 -4.94 -19.16
C THR A 110 9.21 -5.05 -17.65
N MET A 111 10.29 -5.31 -16.92
CA MET A 111 10.30 -5.36 -15.45
C MET A 111 9.86 -4.03 -14.83
N LYS A 112 10.43 -2.91 -15.29
CA LYS A 112 10.05 -1.59 -14.81
C LYS A 112 8.59 -1.23 -15.12
N SER A 113 8.06 -1.70 -16.25
CA SER A 113 6.67 -1.44 -16.66
C SER A 113 5.65 -2.24 -15.87
N HIS A 114 5.91 -3.52 -15.61
CA HIS A 114 4.94 -4.43 -14.97
C HIS A 114 5.17 -4.60 -13.47
N ALA A 115 6.38 -4.29 -12.98
CA ALA A 115 6.75 -4.35 -11.57
C ALA A 115 7.44 -3.07 -11.09
N PRO A 116 6.79 -1.89 -11.20
CA PRO A 116 7.42 -0.61 -10.87
C PRO A 116 7.82 -0.50 -9.39
N ARG A 117 7.08 -1.10 -8.45
CA ARG A 117 7.41 -1.01 -7.02
C ARG A 117 8.58 -1.91 -6.66
N MET A 118 8.62 -3.11 -7.22
CA MET A 118 9.78 -3.99 -7.10
C MET A 118 11.01 -3.38 -7.78
N TRP A 119 10.86 -2.77 -8.95
CA TRP A 119 11.96 -2.08 -9.61
C TRP A 119 12.53 -0.96 -8.74
N CYS A 120 11.66 -0.16 -8.11
CA CYS A 120 12.10 0.87 -7.17
C CYS A 120 12.86 0.28 -5.97
N LEU A 121 12.48 -0.90 -5.49
CA LEU A 121 13.22 -1.60 -4.43
C LEU A 121 14.62 -2.01 -4.93
N PHE A 122 14.74 -2.53 -6.16
CA PHE A 122 16.03 -2.85 -6.75
C PHE A 122 16.92 -1.62 -6.92
N ASP A 123 16.38 -0.49 -7.40
CA ASP A 123 17.12 0.79 -7.50
C ASP A 123 17.60 1.30 -6.12
N CYS A 124 16.95 0.90 -5.02
CA CYS A 124 17.40 1.24 -3.66
C CYS A 124 18.49 0.28 -3.13
N LEU A 125 18.59 -0.93 -3.65
CA LEU A 125 19.45 -2.00 -3.12
C LEU A 125 20.70 -2.26 -3.98
N LEU A 126 20.66 -1.97 -5.28
CA LEU A 126 21.69 -2.27 -6.29
C LEU A 126 22.30 -0.98 -6.84
#